data_AF-A0A7C2EMU4-F1
#
_entry.id   AF-A0A7C2EMU4-F1
#
_cell.length_a   1.000
_cell.length_b   1.000
_cell.length_c   1.000
_cell.angle_alpha   90.00
_cell.angle_beta   90.00
_cell.angle_gamma   90.00
#
_symmetry.space_group_name_H-M   'P 1'
#
loop_
_entity.id
_entity.type
_entity.pdbx_description
1 polymer ?
#
loop_
_entity_poly.entity_id
_entity_poly.type
_entity_poly.pdbx_seq_one_letter_code
_entity_poly.pdbx_strand_id
1 'polypeptide(L)'
;MKTQQTASPALGAPLRQIVNFAILVVLLAVVSGPASAGQAALPEGVPNIFDAEVRANFEPVAVVNLRGNPDFPMLILIHKAVEEPQAMVIGLDARNGKDTWSLASDPIILIVLFSDPSTISAVHVDAGFSEKGKPSGSYRAVEDPGSLTLPDVFKSLAAAPVRTYM
;
A
#
# COMPACT_ATOMS: atom_id res chain seq x y z
N MET A 1 40.59 -54.49 -0.48
CA MET A 1 39.13 -54.31 -0.37
C MET A 1 38.84 -52.82 -0.53
N LYS A 2 38.33 -52.41 -1.70
CA LYS A 2 36.94 -52.00 -1.98
C LYS A 2 36.50 -50.72 -1.22
N THR A 3 36.53 -49.59 -1.95
CA THR A 3 35.55 -48.49 -2.05
C THR A 3 34.62 -48.18 -0.88
N GLN A 4 34.56 -46.90 -0.47
CA GLN A 4 33.36 -46.08 -0.68
C GLN A 4 33.60 -44.57 -0.52
N GLN A 5 32.90 -43.84 -1.39
CA GLN A 5 32.86 -42.40 -1.64
C GLN A 5 31.57 -41.85 -1.02
N THR A 6 31.62 -40.69 -0.34
CA THR A 6 30.47 -39.77 -0.18
C THR A 6 31.04 -38.40 0.19
N ALA A 7 31.25 -37.49 -0.76
CA ALA A 7 30.27 -36.54 -1.26
C ALA A 7 29.76 -35.56 -0.17
N SER A 8 30.36 -34.36 -0.15
CA SER A 8 29.78 -33.18 0.50
C SER A 8 28.43 -32.82 -0.13
N PRO A 9 27.41 -32.44 0.67
CA PRO A 9 26.39 -31.53 0.21
C PRO A 9 26.69 -30.14 0.73
N ALA A 10 26.93 -29.24 -0.22
CA ALA A 10 26.90 -27.80 -0.01
C ALA A 10 25.50 -27.39 0.50
N LEU A 11 25.41 -26.95 1.76
CA LEU A 11 24.27 -26.20 2.28
C LEU A 11 24.62 -24.70 2.26
N GLY A 12 24.98 -24.24 1.06
CA GLY A 12 25.06 -22.83 0.72
C GLY A 12 23.85 -22.45 -0.13
N ALA A 13 22.64 -22.73 0.35
CA ALA A 13 21.46 -22.08 -0.22
C ALA A 13 21.52 -20.60 0.18
N PRO A 14 21.62 -19.66 -0.76
CA PRO A 14 21.76 -18.26 -0.42
C PRO A 14 20.44 -17.79 0.21
N LEU A 15 20.49 -17.22 1.41
CA LEU A 15 19.33 -16.58 2.07
C LEU A 15 18.54 -15.64 1.13
N ARG A 16 19.18 -15.13 0.08
CA ARG A 16 18.54 -14.32 -0.97
C ARG A 16 17.42 -15.04 -1.73
N GLN A 17 17.45 -16.37 -1.84
CA GLN A 17 16.45 -17.13 -2.60
C GLN A 17 15.17 -17.41 -1.79
N ILE A 18 15.27 -17.42 -0.46
CA ILE A 18 14.11 -17.56 0.45
C ILE A 18 13.29 -16.27 0.46
N VAL A 19 13.95 -15.11 0.39
CA VAL A 19 13.27 -13.80 0.36
C VAL A 19 12.44 -13.63 -0.92
N ASN A 20 12.94 -14.08 -2.07
CA ASN A 20 12.19 -14.00 -3.33
C ASN A 20 10.99 -14.96 -3.38
N PHE A 21 11.03 -16.07 -2.64
CA PHE A 21 9.92 -17.01 -2.60
C PHE A 21 8.76 -16.52 -1.74
N ALA A 22 9.03 -15.76 -0.67
CA ALA A 22 7.99 -15.15 0.16
C ALA A 22 7.19 -14.09 -0.62
N ILE A 23 7.86 -13.27 -1.44
CA ILE A 23 7.20 -12.27 -2.29
C ILE A 23 6.32 -12.95 -3.36
N LEU A 24 6.79 -14.08 -3.92
CA LEU A 24 6.05 -14.83 -4.91
C LEU A 24 4.81 -15.53 -4.32
N VAL A 25 4.89 -16.05 -3.10
CA VAL A 25 3.75 -16.70 -2.41
C VAL A 25 2.70 -15.67 -1.94
N VAL A 26 3.11 -14.45 -1.58
CA VAL A 26 2.17 -13.34 -1.36
C VAL A 26 1.46 -12.94 -2.66
N LEU A 27 2.11 -13.06 -3.83
CA LEU A 27 1.48 -12.79 -5.13
C LEU A 27 0.56 -13.92 -5.63
N LEU A 28 0.82 -15.19 -5.25
CA LEU A 28 0.10 -16.37 -5.77
C LEU A 28 -1.12 -16.80 -4.94
N ALA A 29 -1.39 -16.16 -3.81
CA ALA A 29 -2.67 -16.32 -3.09
C ALA A 29 -3.84 -15.57 -3.76
N VAL A 30 -3.65 -15.06 -4.99
CA VAL A 30 -4.72 -14.55 -5.86
C VAL A 30 -5.30 -15.73 -6.66
N VAL A 31 -5.95 -16.66 -5.97
CA VAL A 31 -6.76 -17.71 -6.61
C VAL A 31 -8.13 -17.74 -5.96
N SER A 32 -9.09 -17.17 -6.69
CA SER A 32 -10.49 -17.61 -6.73
C SER A 32 -11.26 -17.57 -5.41
N GLY A 33 -11.40 -16.38 -4.82
CA GLY A 33 -12.55 -16.07 -3.96
C GLY A 33 -13.73 -15.60 -4.82
N PRO A 34 -14.99 -15.95 -4.47
CA PRO A 34 -16.15 -15.35 -5.12
C PRO A 34 -16.09 -13.83 -4.94
N ALA A 35 -16.09 -13.11 -6.07
CA ALA A 35 -16.13 -11.66 -6.14
C ALA A 35 -17.50 -11.12 -5.68
N SER A 36 -17.77 -11.20 -4.38
CA SER A 36 -18.96 -10.62 -3.74
C SER A 36 -18.66 -10.24 -2.28
N ALA A 37 -17.55 -9.53 -2.05
CA ALA A 37 -17.44 -8.59 -0.94
C ALA A 37 -17.23 -7.23 -1.60
N GLY A 38 -18.18 -6.30 -1.39
CA GLY A 38 -18.27 -5.03 -2.10
C GLY A 38 -16.91 -4.36 -2.24
N GLN A 39 -16.41 -4.31 -3.46
CA GLN A 39 -15.14 -3.66 -3.77
C GLN A 39 -15.22 -2.20 -3.34
N ALA A 40 -14.22 -1.73 -2.58
CA ALA A 40 -14.22 -0.36 -2.07
C ALA A 40 -14.38 0.61 -3.26
N ALA A 41 -15.49 1.36 -3.26
CA ALA A 41 -15.73 2.36 -4.28
C ALA A 41 -14.66 3.46 -4.12
N LEU A 42 -13.86 3.67 -5.16
CA LEU A 42 -12.88 4.74 -5.17
C LEU A 42 -13.56 6.06 -5.61
N PRO A 43 -13.06 7.22 -5.13
CA PRO A 43 -13.53 8.52 -5.61
C PRO A 43 -13.40 8.65 -7.13
N GLU A 44 -14.27 9.46 -7.73
CA GLU A 44 -14.14 9.82 -9.15
C GLU A 44 -12.77 10.44 -9.43
N GLY A 45 -12.15 10.07 -10.56
CA GLY A 45 -10.82 10.54 -10.95
C GLY A 45 -9.63 9.78 -10.33
N VAL A 46 -9.87 8.88 -9.37
CA VAL A 46 -8.82 8.01 -8.82
C VAL A 46 -8.63 6.78 -9.72
N PRO A 47 -7.39 6.45 -10.15
CA PRO A 47 -7.12 5.23 -10.90
C PRO A 47 -7.56 3.98 -10.13
N ASN A 48 -8.36 3.13 -10.77
CA ASN A 48 -8.86 1.91 -10.16
C ASN A 48 -7.78 0.83 -10.08
N ILE A 49 -6.93 0.87 -9.07
CA ILE A 49 -5.83 -0.10 -8.90
C ILE A 49 -6.25 -1.51 -8.51
N PHE A 50 -7.55 -1.75 -8.34
CA PHE A 50 -8.06 -3.11 -8.24
C PHE A 50 -8.25 -3.75 -9.61
N ASP A 51 -8.38 -2.94 -10.66
CA ASP A 51 -8.34 -3.40 -12.04
C ASP A 51 -6.92 -3.86 -12.40
N ALA A 52 -6.79 -5.03 -13.02
CA ALA A 52 -5.50 -5.64 -13.30
C ALA A 52 -4.70 -4.87 -14.36
N GLU A 53 -5.36 -4.29 -15.36
CA GLU A 53 -4.71 -3.52 -16.43
C GLU A 53 -4.22 -2.18 -15.89
N VAL A 54 -5.04 -1.49 -15.10
CA VAL A 54 -4.61 -0.25 -14.42
C VAL A 54 -3.46 -0.54 -13.48
N ARG A 55 -3.57 -1.57 -12.63
CA ARG A 55 -2.53 -1.95 -11.67
C ARG A 55 -1.21 -2.34 -12.33
N ALA A 56 -1.22 -2.93 -13.52
CA ALA A 56 0.00 -3.29 -14.24
C ALA A 56 0.89 -2.06 -14.50
N ASN A 57 0.29 -0.88 -14.64
CA ASN A 57 0.98 0.39 -14.87
C ASN A 57 1.55 1.03 -13.59
N PHE A 58 1.24 0.51 -12.41
CA PHE A 58 1.78 1.00 -11.14
C PHE A 58 2.80 0.03 -10.55
N GLU A 59 3.81 0.56 -9.87
CA GLU A 59 4.73 -0.20 -9.02
C GLU A 59 4.67 0.27 -7.56
N PRO A 60 4.61 -0.66 -6.60
CA PRO A 60 4.79 -0.32 -5.20
C PRO A 60 6.27 -0.03 -4.93
N VAL A 61 6.56 1.17 -4.43
CA VAL A 61 7.94 1.61 -4.16
C VAL A 61 8.26 1.64 -2.67
N ALA A 62 7.25 1.82 -1.82
CA ALA A 62 7.42 1.82 -0.38
C ALA A 62 6.09 1.57 0.34
N VAL A 63 6.23 1.10 1.58
CA VAL A 63 5.17 1.06 2.58
C VAL A 63 5.69 1.80 3.79
N VAL A 64 4.90 2.76 4.28
CA VAL A 64 5.18 3.51 5.50
C VAL A 64 3.93 3.52 6.37
N ASN A 65 4.03 3.98 7.61
CA ASN A 65 2.88 4.04 8.51
C ASN A 65 2.40 5.47 8.69
N LEU A 66 1.09 5.69 8.71
CA LEU A 66 0.50 7.00 8.95
C LEU A 66 0.84 7.45 10.37
N ARG A 67 1.69 8.47 10.46
CA ARG A 67 2.26 8.99 11.73
C ARG A 67 2.95 7.90 12.54
N GLY A 68 3.60 6.96 11.85
CA GLY A 68 4.27 5.82 12.48
C GLY A 68 3.32 4.75 13.06
N ASN A 69 2.00 4.91 12.96
CA ASN A 69 1.06 3.94 13.52
C ASN A 69 0.90 2.71 12.61
N PRO A 70 1.29 1.49 13.06
CA PRO A 70 1.18 0.26 12.28
C PRO A 70 -0.26 -0.13 11.92
N ASP A 71 -1.26 0.38 12.65
CA ASP A 71 -2.67 0.19 12.34
C ASP A 71 -3.10 0.89 11.04
N PHE A 72 -2.27 1.81 10.54
CA PHE A 72 -2.59 2.63 9.38
C PHE A 72 -1.45 2.60 8.34
N PRO A 73 -1.23 1.45 7.69
CA PRO A 73 -0.21 1.32 6.67
C PRO A 73 -0.60 2.16 5.45
N MET A 74 0.41 2.76 4.82
CA MET A 74 0.29 3.54 3.61
C MET A 74 1.17 2.97 2.51
N LEU A 75 0.53 2.63 1.41
CA LEU A 75 1.16 2.10 0.21
C LEU A 75 1.47 3.25 -0.75
N ILE A 76 2.68 3.28 -1.27
CA ILE A 76 3.14 4.29 -2.23
C ILE A 76 3.32 3.60 -3.58
N LEU A 77 2.59 4.08 -4.58
CA LEU A 77 2.55 3.56 -5.92
C LEU A 77 3.06 4.62 -6.89
N ILE A 78 3.92 4.23 -7.83
CA ILE A 78 4.42 5.09 -8.91
C ILE A 78 4.00 4.51 -10.25
N HIS A 79 3.55 5.36 -11.17
CA HIS A 79 3.22 4.97 -12.52
C HIS A 79 4.49 4.71 -13.36
N LYS A 80 4.56 3.56 -14.04
CA LYS A 80 5.76 3.06 -14.73
C LYS A 80 6.08 3.74 -16.07
N ALA A 81 5.09 4.37 -16.71
CA ALA A 81 5.12 4.61 -18.15
C ALA A 81 4.95 6.07 -18.62
N VAL A 82 5.26 7.09 -17.82
CA VAL A 82 5.09 8.50 -18.26
C VAL A 82 6.37 9.33 -18.10
N GLU A 83 6.55 10.30 -19.01
CA GLU A 83 7.60 11.34 -18.99
C GLU A 83 7.60 12.17 -17.69
N GLU A 84 6.48 12.21 -16.95
CA GLU A 84 6.37 12.70 -15.58
C GLU A 84 5.62 11.68 -14.70
N PRO A 85 6.20 11.17 -13.61
CA PRO A 85 5.57 10.08 -12.87
C PRO A 85 4.38 10.58 -12.05
N GLN A 86 3.18 10.10 -12.41
CA GLN A 86 2.02 10.13 -11.54
C GLN A 86 2.28 9.19 -10.34
N ALA A 87 2.16 9.71 -9.12
CA ALA A 87 2.27 8.91 -7.90
C ALA A 87 0.93 8.88 -7.15
N MET A 88 0.70 7.78 -6.42
CA MET A 88 -0.47 7.61 -5.58
C MET A 88 -0.07 7.04 -4.22
N VAL A 89 -0.55 7.68 -3.15
CA VAL A 89 -0.42 7.18 -1.78
C VAL A 89 -1.78 6.72 -1.29
N ILE A 90 -1.86 5.52 -0.74
CA ILE A 90 -3.09 4.92 -0.25
C ILE A 90 -2.90 4.52 1.20
N GLY A 91 -3.69 5.11 2.11
CA GLY A 91 -3.75 4.71 3.51
C GLY A 91 -4.90 3.77 3.78
N LEU A 92 -4.61 2.71 4.54
CA LEU A 92 -5.58 1.68 4.93
C LEU A 92 -5.88 1.75 6.43
N ASP A 93 -7.05 1.27 6.82
CA ASP A 93 -7.39 0.97 8.21
C ASP A 93 -7.20 -0.53 8.49
N ALA A 94 -6.06 -0.87 9.08
CA ALA A 94 -5.68 -2.24 9.40
C ALA A 94 -6.02 -2.65 10.86
N ARG A 95 -6.92 -1.92 11.54
CA ARG A 95 -7.39 -2.27 12.90
C ARG A 95 -8.36 -3.44 12.88
N ASN A 96 -7.85 -4.60 12.46
CA ASN A 96 -8.64 -5.80 12.19
C ASN A 96 -8.22 -7.01 13.06
N GLY A 97 -7.26 -6.82 13.97
CA GLY A 97 -6.75 -7.86 14.87
C GLY A 97 -5.85 -8.92 14.21
N LYS A 98 -5.43 -8.69 12.96
CA LYS A 98 -4.50 -9.56 12.21
C LYS A 98 -3.10 -8.95 12.20
N ASP A 99 -2.09 -9.78 11.98
CA ASP A 99 -0.69 -9.35 11.88
C ASP A 99 -0.36 -8.65 10.55
N THR A 100 -1.28 -8.72 9.57
CA THR A 100 -1.07 -8.25 8.20
C THR A 100 -2.27 -7.48 7.69
N TRP A 101 -2.01 -6.58 6.75
CA TRP A 101 -3.01 -5.83 6.01
C TRP A 101 -3.06 -6.26 4.53
N SER A 102 -4.13 -5.89 3.85
CA SER A 102 -4.39 -6.19 2.46
C SER A 102 -5.20 -5.07 1.83
N LEU A 103 -4.69 -4.52 0.74
CA LEU A 103 -5.39 -3.54 -0.07
C LEU A 103 -6.79 -4.02 -0.52
N ALA A 104 -6.97 -5.33 -0.72
CA ALA A 104 -8.22 -5.89 -1.21
C ALA A 104 -9.31 -6.04 -0.13
N SER A 105 -8.94 -6.06 1.16
CA SER A 105 -9.89 -6.33 2.24
C SER A 105 -9.95 -5.25 3.31
N ASP A 106 -8.86 -4.52 3.53
CA ASP A 106 -8.82 -3.46 4.52
C ASP A 106 -9.33 -2.14 3.92
N PRO A 107 -10.16 -1.38 4.67
CA PRO A 107 -10.74 -0.16 4.15
C PRO A 107 -9.68 0.89 3.81
N ILE A 108 -9.82 1.52 2.64
CA ILE A 108 -9.03 2.69 2.29
C ILE A 108 -9.63 3.90 3.03
N ILE A 109 -8.75 4.68 3.68
CA ILE A 109 -9.12 5.85 4.48
C ILE A 109 -8.47 7.14 4.00
N LEU A 110 -7.44 7.04 3.16
CA LEU A 110 -6.70 8.17 2.62
C LEU A 110 -6.23 7.82 1.20
N ILE A 111 -6.39 8.74 0.27
CA ILE A 111 -5.84 8.67 -1.08
C ILE A 111 -5.21 10.03 -1.40
N VAL A 112 -3.95 10.03 -1.82
CA VAL A 112 -3.25 11.24 -2.30
C VAL A 112 -2.78 10.96 -3.71
N LEU A 113 -3.18 11.81 -4.66
CA LEU A 113 -2.74 11.76 -6.05
C LEU A 113 -1.74 12.87 -6.31
N PHE A 114 -0.72 12.52 -7.08
CA PHE A 114 0.32 13.43 -7.51
C PHE A 114 0.35 13.44 -9.04
N SER A 115 0.35 14.61 -9.67
CA SER A 115 0.59 14.73 -11.12
C SER A 115 2.06 14.49 -11.46
N ASP A 116 2.94 14.85 -10.53
CA ASP A 116 4.39 14.68 -10.58
C ASP A 116 4.93 14.58 -9.13
N PRO A 117 6.20 14.23 -8.88
CA PRO A 117 6.73 14.06 -7.52
C PRO A 117 6.63 15.30 -6.59
N SER A 118 6.35 16.48 -7.15
CA SER A 118 6.24 17.75 -6.43
C SER A 118 4.83 18.32 -6.33
N THR A 119 3.87 17.87 -7.15
CA THR A 119 2.54 18.48 -7.23
C THR A 119 1.45 17.51 -6.81
N ILE A 120 0.75 17.83 -5.72
CA ILE A 120 -0.47 17.12 -5.32
C ILE A 120 -1.63 17.58 -6.21
N SER A 121 -2.25 16.65 -6.93
CA SER A 121 -3.40 16.92 -7.78
C SER A 121 -4.73 16.70 -7.06
N ALA A 122 -4.78 15.76 -6.11
CA ALA A 122 -5.97 15.52 -5.30
C ALA A 122 -5.63 14.85 -3.97
N VAL A 123 -6.44 15.11 -2.95
CA VAL A 123 -6.43 14.37 -1.69
C VAL A 123 -7.86 14.00 -1.34
N HIS A 124 -8.10 12.73 -1.06
CA HIS A 124 -9.38 12.21 -0.62
C HIS A 124 -9.23 11.52 0.73
N VAL A 125 -10.13 11.83 1.65
CA VAL A 125 -10.18 11.22 2.98
C VAL A 125 -11.55 10.59 3.18
N ASP A 126 -11.59 9.40 3.79
CA ASP A 126 -12.85 8.78 4.18
C ASP A 126 -13.56 9.64 5.25
N ALA A 127 -14.82 9.98 4.98
CA ALA A 127 -15.63 10.88 5.79
C ALA A 127 -15.92 10.27 7.18
N GLY A 128 -16.28 8.99 7.24
CA GLY A 128 -16.48 8.30 8.51
C GLY A 128 -15.19 8.21 9.33
N PHE A 129 -14.06 7.96 8.67
CA PHE A 129 -12.77 7.88 9.34
C PHE A 129 -12.38 9.23 9.94
N SER A 130 -12.50 10.30 9.16
CA SER A 130 -12.19 11.66 9.62
C SER A 130 -13.15 12.17 10.70
N GLU A 131 -14.44 11.84 10.64
CA GLU A 131 -15.43 12.35 11.60
C GLU A 131 -15.59 11.48 12.84
N LYS A 132 -15.49 10.16 12.70
CA LYS A 132 -15.90 9.17 13.71
C LYS A 132 -14.82 8.13 14.00
N GLY A 133 -13.67 8.21 13.33
CA GLY A 133 -12.59 7.23 13.46
C GLY A 133 -12.96 5.84 12.94
N LYS A 134 -13.97 5.72 12.07
CA LYS A 134 -14.44 4.44 11.50
C LYS A 134 -14.66 4.56 10.00
N PRO A 135 -14.16 3.62 9.18
CA PRO A 135 -14.28 3.70 7.73
C PRO A 135 -15.75 3.64 7.30
N SER A 136 -16.10 4.45 6.31
CA SER A 136 -17.46 4.56 5.76
C SER A 136 -17.58 4.15 4.29
N GLY A 137 -16.45 4.12 3.56
CA GLY A 137 -16.41 3.98 2.11
C GLY A 137 -16.83 5.25 1.36
N SER A 138 -17.09 6.36 2.06
CA SER A 138 -17.51 7.64 1.48
C SER A 138 -16.38 8.64 1.61
N TYR A 139 -16.02 9.31 0.52
CA TYR A 139 -14.84 10.18 0.48
C TYR A 139 -15.20 11.65 0.35
N ARG A 140 -14.35 12.50 0.91
CA ARG A 140 -14.36 13.95 0.68
C ARG A 140 -13.02 14.37 0.07
N ALA A 141 -13.08 15.22 -0.94
CA ALA A 141 -11.91 15.91 -1.45
C ALA A 141 -11.46 16.98 -0.45
N VAL A 142 -10.15 17.15 -0.29
CA VAL A 142 -9.56 18.26 0.46
C VAL A 142 -9.40 19.45 -0.49
N GLU A 143 -10.01 20.59 -0.16
CA GLU A 143 -10.13 21.74 -1.06
C GLU A 143 -8.82 22.52 -1.28
N ASP A 144 -7.81 22.35 -0.41
CA ASP A 144 -6.51 22.99 -0.55
C ASP A 144 -5.36 22.07 -0.10
N PRO A 145 -4.90 21.15 -0.98
CA PRO A 145 -3.78 20.27 -0.69
C PRO A 145 -2.41 20.92 -0.99
N GLY A 146 -2.38 22.17 -1.48
CA GLY A 146 -1.32 22.73 -2.31
C GLY A 146 0.01 23.10 -1.64
N SER A 147 0.32 22.61 -0.44
CA SER A 147 1.55 22.97 0.28
C SER A 147 2.57 21.84 0.44
N LEU A 148 2.27 20.62 -0.02
CA LEU A 148 3.12 19.46 0.24
C LEU A 148 3.62 18.80 -1.05
N THR A 149 4.90 18.43 -1.07
CA THR A 149 5.50 17.54 -2.09
C THR A 149 5.47 16.09 -1.61
N LEU A 150 5.74 15.11 -2.49
CA LEU A 150 5.81 13.70 -2.07
C LEU A 150 6.85 13.46 -0.93
N PRO A 151 8.07 14.04 -1.00
CA PRO A 151 9.01 14.03 0.13
C PRO A 151 8.48 14.67 1.42
N ASP A 152 7.74 15.78 1.34
CA ASP A 152 7.20 16.47 2.52
C ASP A 152 6.03 15.70 3.13
N VAL A 153 5.22 15.07 2.29
CA VAL A 153 4.22 14.09 2.71
C VAL A 153 4.93 12.98 3.49
N PHE A 154 6.00 12.36 3.00
CA PHE A 154 6.73 11.35 3.77
C PHE A 154 7.25 11.84 5.12
N LYS A 155 7.83 13.04 5.19
CA LYS A 155 8.27 13.62 6.46
C LYS A 155 7.09 13.82 7.41
N SER A 156 6.00 14.41 6.95
CA SER A 156 4.80 14.67 7.76
C SER A 156 4.11 13.39 8.24
N LEU A 157 4.14 12.36 7.41
CA LEU A 157 3.62 11.03 7.68
C LEU A 157 4.50 10.24 8.65
N ALA A 158 5.80 10.56 8.77
CA ALA A 158 6.72 9.85 9.65
C ALA A 158 6.99 10.56 11.00
N ALA A 159 6.72 11.87 11.14
CA ALA A 159 7.44 12.71 12.12
C ALA A 159 6.68 13.31 13.32
N ALA A 160 5.49 12.84 13.78
CA ALA A 160 4.80 13.53 14.89
C ALA A 160 4.10 12.63 15.94
N PRO A 161 4.02 13.07 17.22
CA PRO A 161 3.68 12.23 18.37
C PRO A 161 2.21 11.81 18.41
N VAL A 162 2.01 10.62 18.97
CA VAL A 162 0.72 9.93 19.11
C VAL A 162 -0.19 10.70 20.07
N ARG A 163 -1.38 11.12 19.58
CA ARG A 163 -2.52 11.24 20.50
C ARG A 163 -3.00 9.82 20.77
N THR A 164 -2.67 9.31 21.95
CA THR A 164 -3.17 8.03 22.43
C THR A 164 -4.67 8.17 22.57
N TYR A 165 -5.43 7.51 21.69
CA TYR A 165 -6.86 7.33 21.91
C TYR A 165 -6.98 6.14 22.86
N MET A 166 -7.29 6.43 24.13
CA MET A 166 -7.73 5.43 25.12
C MET A 166 -9.19 5.06 24.87
#